data_AF-A0A7U9HAU1-F1
#
_entry.id   AF-A0A7U9HAU1-F1
#
_cell.length_a   1.000
_cell.length_b   1.000
_cell.length_c   1.000
_cell.angle_alpha   90.00
_cell.angle_beta   90.00
_cell.angle_gamma   90.00
#
_symmetry.space_group_name_H-M   'P 1'
#
loop_
_entity.id
_entity.type
_entity.pdbx_description
1 polymer ?
#
loop_
_entity_poly.entity_id
_entity_poly.type
_entity_poly.pdbx_seq_one_letter_code
_entity_poly.pdbx_strand_id
1 'polypeptide(L)'
;MPDPDLSFPTVTQYASPDLIAEFAYQGRDRAADPRWAESGAPVLDTYRTWCGHMCGIACLRMALLARNGDAPTLFELLEGARKYGAYTEDADTGAIHGLPFF
;
A
#
# COMPACT_ATOMS: atom_id res chain seq x y z
N MET A 1 -7.39 15.26 -24.62
CA MET A 1 -6.98 15.98 -23.39
C MET A 1 -7.67 15.25 -22.26
N PRO A 2 -6.97 14.67 -21.27
CA PRO A 2 -7.67 14.03 -20.16
C PRO A 2 -8.57 15.05 -19.47
N ASP A 3 -9.80 14.65 -19.12
CA ASP A 3 -10.81 15.52 -18.54
C ASP A 3 -10.31 16.09 -17.20
N PRO A 4 -10.32 17.43 -17.00
CA PRO A 4 -9.82 18.07 -15.78
C PRO A 4 -10.68 17.77 -14.54
N ASP A 5 -11.85 17.16 -14.72
CA ASP A 5 -12.80 16.76 -13.67
C ASP A 5 -12.71 15.27 -13.30
N LEU A 6 -11.78 14.52 -13.89
CA LEU A 6 -11.57 13.11 -13.57
C LEU A 6 -10.81 13.03 -12.22
N SER A 7 -11.54 13.20 -11.12
CA SER A 7 -11.01 13.07 -9.78
C SER A 7 -10.65 11.62 -9.51
N PHE A 8 -9.41 11.24 -9.81
CA PHE A 8 -8.92 9.94 -9.38
C PHE A 8 -8.64 9.98 -7.88
N PRO A 9 -9.23 9.07 -7.10
CA PRO A 9 -8.94 8.96 -5.68
C PRO A 9 -7.45 8.66 -5.55
N THR A 10 -6.70 9.60 -4.95
CA THR A 10 -5.27 9.45 -4.75
C THR A 10 -5.04 8.70 -3.45
N VAL A 11 -4.63 7.44 -3.58
CA VAL A 11 -4.29 6.57 -2.44
C VAL A 11 -2.79 6.34 -2.48
N THR A 12 -2.15 6.40 -1.32
CA THR A 12 -0.72 6.12 -1.20
C THR A 12 -0.48 4.86 -0.40
N GLN A 13 0.66 4.21 -0.61
CA GLN A 13 1.07 3.00 0.14
C GLN A 13 1.35 3.30 1.62
N TYR A 14 1.58 4.57 1.96
CA TYR A 14 1.75 5.05 3.32
C TYR A 14 0.43 5.66 3.81
N ALA A 15 0.11 5.47 5.09
CA ALA A 15 -1.10 6.04 5.65
C ALA A 15 -1.00 7.56 5.82
N SER A 16 0.20 8.08 6.08
CA SER A 16 0.48 9.52 6.14
C SER A 16 1.14 10.04 4.86
N PRO A 17 0.39 10.66 3.93
CA PRO A 17 0.94 11.18 2.68
C PRO A 17 1.99 12.28 2.88
N ASP A 18 1.84 13.09 3.93
CA ASP A 18 2.79 14.17 4.26
C ASP A 18 4.18 13.67 4.67
N LEU A 19 4.27 12.41 5.13
CA LEU A 19 5.51 11.80 5.63
C LEU A 19 6.18 10.85 4.63
N ILE A 20 5.62 10.72 3.42
CA ILE A 20 6.15 9.80 2.38
C ILE A 20 7.61 10.11 2.09
N ALA A 21 7.97 11.39 1.96
CA ALA A 21 9.34 11.77 1.63
C ALA A 21 10.32 11.34 2.73
N GLU A 22 9.89 11.40 4.00
CA GLU A 22 10.70 11.00 5.14
C GLU A 22 10.89 9.48 5.18
N PHE A 23 9.82 8.71 4.92
CA PHE A 23 9.87 7.25 4.90
C PHE A 23 10.61 6.68 3.69
N ALA A 24 10.42 7.26 2.52
CA ALA A 24 10.97 6.76 1.26
C ALA A 24 12.42 7.20 1.02
N TYR A 25 12.79 8.42 1.40
CA TYR A 25 14.08 9.01 1.05
C TYR A 25 14.97 9.35 2.24
N GLN A 26 14.40 9.65 3.41
CA GLN A 26 15.18 10.05 4.59
C GLN A 26 15.44 8.91 5.57
N GLY A 27 14.96 7.71 5.27
CA GLY A 27 15.17 6.52 6.11
C GLY A 27 14.45 6.60 7.46
N ARG A 28 13.40 7.42 7.59
CA ARG A 28 12.58 7.47 8.79
C ARG A 28 11.90 6.12 9.01
N ASP A 29 11.84 5.69 10.26
CA ASP A 29 11.16 4.45 10.60
C ASP A 29 9.68 4.55 10.23
N ARG A 30 9.21 3.60 9.41
CA ARG A 30 7.82 3.51 8.96
C ARG A 30 6.86 3.24 10.12
N ALA A 31 7.36 2.71 11.24
CA ALA A 31 6.61 2.57 12.49
C ALA A 31 6.23 3.93 13.12
N ALA A 32 6.85 5.04 12.69
CA ALA A 32 6.54 6.38 13.16
C ALA A 32 5.34 7.02 12.42
N ASP A 33 4.69 6.31 11.50
CA ASP A 33 3.49 6.80 10.82
C ASP A 33 2.32 6.89 11.81
N PRO A 34 1.77 8.10 12.10
CA PRO A 34 0.68 8.26 13.05
C PRO A 34 -0.66 7.70 12.54
N ARG A 35 -0.83 7.58 11.22
CA ARG A 35 -2.06 7.12 10.57
C ARG A 35 -2.03 5.64 10.22
N TRP A 36 -1.00 4.90 10.64
CA TRP A 36 -0.80 3.49 10.29
C TRP A 36 -2.06 2.62 10.46
N ALA A 37 -2.90 2.89 11.47
CA ALA A 37 -4.14 2.17 11.74
C ALA A 37 -5.19 2.32 10.61
N GLU A 38 -5.19 3.45 9.89
CA GLU A 38 -6.10 3.70 8.76
C GLU A 38 -5.77 2.85 7.53
N SER A 39 -4.56 2.27 7.47
CA SER A 39 -4.19 1.34 6.40
C SER A 39 -4.96 0.01 6.47
N GLY A 40 -5.54 -0.32 7.63
CA GLY A 40 -6.15 -1.63 7.92
C GLY A 40 -5.15 -2.66 8.44
N ALA A 41 -3.93 -2.26 8.79
CA ALA A 41 -2.92 -3.16 9.34
C ALA A 41 -3.38 -3.75 10.68
N PRO A 42 -3.23 -5.07 10.91
CA PRO A 42 -3.60 -5.69 12.19
C PRO A 42 -2.67 -5.27 13.33
N VAL A 43 -1.39 -5.05 13.03
CA VAL A 43 -0.37 -4.57 13.98
C VAL A 43 0.65 -3.67 13.28
N LEU A 44 1.31 -2.80 14.06
CA LEU A 44 2.28 -1.82 13.57
C LEU A 44 3.47 -2.47 12.85
N ASP A 45 3.93 -3.64 13.31
CA ASP A 45 5.08 -4.33 12.72
C ASP A 45 4.76 -4.85 11.30
N THR A 46 3.53 -5.35 11.12
CA THR A 46 3.02 -5.71 9.80
C THR A 46 2.95 -4.47 8.90
N TYR A 47 2.46 -3.34 9.39
CA TYR A 47 2.49 -2.09 8.63
C TYR A 47 3.91 -1.71 8.20
N ARG A 48 4.85 -1.65 9.14
CA ARG A 48 6.27 -1.31 8.92
C ARG A 48 6.90 -2.16 7.81
N THR A 49 6.62 -3.45 7.84
CA THR A 49 7.14 -4.44 6.90
C THR A 49 6.56 -4.25 5.51
N TRP A 50 5.24 -4.10 5.40
CA TRP A 50 4.54 -4.13 4.12
C TRP A 50 4.45 -2.77 3.41
N CYS A 51 4.40 -1.64 4.12
CA CYS A 51 4.14 -0.33 3.50
C CYS A 51 5.18 0.11 2.45
N GLY A 52 6.38 -0.44 2.46
CA GLY A 52 7.37 -0.23 1.40
C GLY A 52 7.02 -0.90 0.05
N HIS A 53 6.23 -1.98 0.09
CA HIS A 53 5.92 -2.81 -1.07
C HIS A 53 4.49 -2.60 -1.59
N MET A 54 3.63 -1.89 -0.87
CA MET A 54 2.20 -1.73 -1.20
C MET A 54 1.91 -0.75 -2.35
N CYS A 55 2.89 -0.31 -3.15
CA CYS A 55 2.65 0.59 -4.29
C CYS A 55 1.61 0.02 -5.27
N GLY A 56 1.72 -1.26 -5.62
CA GLY A 56 0.77 -1.92 -6.50
C GLY A 56 -0.63 -2.07 -5.89
N ILE A 57 -0.72 -2.30 -4.57
CA ILE A 57 -2.01 -2.36 -3.86
C ILE A 57 -2.67 -0.98 -3.78
N ALA A 58 -1.89 0.08 -3.55
CA ALA A 58 -2.40 1.45 -3.60
C ALA A 58 -2.98 1.77 -4.98
N CYS A 59 -2.26 1.44 -6.06
CA CYS A 59 -2.78 1.58 -7.43
C CYS A 59 -4.06 0.78 -7.68
N LEU A 60 -4.12 -0.47 -7.20
CA LEU A 60 -5.33 -1.29 -7.30
C LEU A 60 -6.51 -0.65 -6.55
N ARG A 61 -6.27 -0.11 -5.35
CA ARG A 61 -7.31 0.58 -4.57
C ARG A 61 -7.82 1.82 -5.30
N MET A 62 -6.94 2.63 -5.89
CA MET A 62 -7.34 3.78 -6.72
C MET A 62 -8.22 3.36 -7.90
N ALA A 63 -7.85 2.28 -8.59
CA ALA A 63 -8.63 1.75 -9.70
C ALA A 63 -10.01 1.23 -9.26
N LEU A 64 -10.09 0.54 -8.11
CA LEU A 64 -11.35 0.06 -7.54
C LEU A 64 -12.25 1.21 -7.10
N LEU A 65 -11.71 2.21 -6.41
CA LEU A 65 -12.48 3.40 -6.02
C LEU A 65 -13.00 4.16 -7.25
N ALA A 66 -12.19 4.30 -8.31
CA ALA A 66 -12.63 4.96 -9.54
C ALA A 66 -13.71 4.17 -10.29
N ARG A 67 -13.68 2.83 -10.22
CA ARG A 67 -14.63 1.96 -10.94
C ARG A 67 -15.92 1.71 -10.16
N ASN A 68 -15.83 1.50 -8.86
CA ASN A 68 -16.90 1.00 -8.00
C ASN A 68 -17.38 2.04 -6.97
N GLY A 69 -16.63 3.14 -6.76
CA GLY A 69 -16.93 4.16 -5.74
C GLY A 69 -16.60 3.75 -4.31
N ASP A 70 -16.27 2.48 -4.08
CA ASP A 70 -15.86 1.92 -2.79
C ASP A 70 -14.69 0.95 -2.99
N ALA A 71 -13.81 0.85 -2.00
CA ALA A 71 -12.72 -0.12 -2.01
C ALA A 71 -12.33 -0.55 -0.59
N PRO A 72 -11.96 -1.84 -0.41
CA PRO A 72 -11.44 -2.37 0.84
C PRO A 72 -10.17 -1.63 1.28
N THR A 73 -9.77 -1.85 2.54
CA THR A 73 -8.50 -1.34 3.07
C THR A 73 -7.30 -1.91 2.31
N LEU A 74 -6.14 -1.25 2.41
CA LEU A 74 -4.93 -1.71 1.73
C LEU A 74 -4.56 -3.14 2.17
N PHE A 75 -4.69 -3.44 3.46
CA PHE A 75 -4.38 -4.78 3.97
C PHE A 75 -5.37 -5.85 3.55
N GLU A 76 -6.67 -5.54 3.42
CA GLU A 76 -7.63 -6.49 2.85
C GLU A 76 -7.35 -6.81 1.38
N LEU A 77 -6.95 -5.79 0.61
CA LEU A 77 -6.54 -5.98 -0.78
C LEU A 77 -5.22 -6.75 -0.88
N LEU A 78 -4.29 -6.52 0.04
CA LEU A 78 -3.04 -7.27 0.15
C LEU A 78 -3.32 -8.75 0.44
N GLU A 79 -4.14 -9.05 1.45
CA GLU A 79 -4.53 -10.42 1.79
C GLU A 79 -5.27 -11.10 0.63
N GLY A 80 -6.12 -10.36 -0.08
CA GLY A 80 -6.73 -10.81 -1.33
C GLY A 80 -5.69 -11.17 -2.38
N ALA A 81 -4.74 -10.28 -2.66
CA ALA A 81 -3.67 -10.48 -3.63
C ALA A 81 -2.77 -11.67 -3.27
N ARG A 82 -2.47 -11.86 -1.97
CA ARG A 82 -1.70 -13.00 -1.45
C ARG A 82 -2.38 -14.34 -1.72
N LYS A 83 -3.70 -14.41 -1.65
CA LYS A 83 -4.45 -15.63 -2.02
C LYS A 83 -4.30 -15.99 -3.50
N TYR A 84 -4.02 -15.03 -4.37
CA TYR A 84 -3.75 -15.26 -5.79
C TYR A 84 -2.27 -15.45 -6.13
N GLY A 85 -1.40 -15.56 -5.11
CA GLY A 85 0.05 -15.77 -5.30
C GLY A 85 0.84 -14.51 -5.65
N ALA A 86 0.25 -13.32 -5.51
CA ALA A 86 0.99 -12.06 -5.54
C ALA A 86 1.47 -11.67 -4.13
N TYR A 87 2.52 -10.86 -3.97
CA TYR A 87 3.01 -10.46 -2.64
C TYR A 87 3.47 -11.64 -1.79
N THR A 88 4.34 -12.48 -2.35
CA THR A 88 4.93 -13.62 -1.64
C THR A 88 6.15 -13.19 -0.84
N GLU A 89 6.24 -13.70 0.39
CA GLU A 89 7.47 -13.63 1.18
C GLU A 89 8.32 -14.83 0.84
N ASP A 90 9.56 -14.59 0.43
CA ASP A 90 10.56 -15.64 0.27
C ASP A 90 10.92 -16.21 1.64
N ALA A 91 10.74 -17.51 1.82
CA ALA A 91 10.90 -18.18 3.12
C ALA A 91 12.36 -18.25 3.58
N ASP A 92 13.31 -18.15 2.66
CA ASP A 92 14.75 -18.30 2.93
C ASP A 92 15.44 -16.95 3.18
N THR A 93 14.95 -15.88 2.56
CA THR A 93 15.56 -14.54 2.62
C THR A 93 14.70 -13.50 3.34
N GLY A 94 13.41 -13.78 3.57
CA GLY A 94 12.45 -12.82 4.10
C GLY A 94 12.13 -11.67 3.12
N ALA A 95 12.52 -11.81 1.85
CA ALA A 95 12.27 -10.80 0.83
C ALA A 95 10.79 -10.78 0.42
N ILE A 96 10.20 -9.58 0.34
CA ILE A 96 8.80 -9.40 -0.08
C ILE A 96 8.77 -9.11 -1.58
N HIS A 97 8.22 -10.04 -2.35
CA HIS A 97 8.04 -9.91 -3.80
C HIS A 97 6.74 -9.14 -4.10
N GLY A 98 6.85 -7.81 -4.21
CA GLY A 98 5.72 -6.93 -4.51
C GLY A 98 5.30 -6.91 -5.99
N LEU A 99 4.32 -6.06 -6.32
CA LEU A 99 3.98 -5.73 -7.71
C LEU A 99 4.67 -4.43 -8.14
N PRO A 100 5.37 -4.38 -9.30
CA PRO A 100 5.63 -5.48 -10.23
C PRO A 100 6.77 -6.39 -9.72
N PHE A 101 6.65 -7.68 -10.02
CA PHE A 101 7.63 -8.74 -9.74
C PHE A 101 9.03 -8.28 -10.21
N PHE A 102 9.94 -7.96 -9.29
CA PHE A 102 11.36 -7.75 -9.56
C PHE A 102 12.20 -8.29 -8.40
#